data_AF-A0A7T8GWJ1-F1
#
_entry.id   AF-A0A7T8GWJ1-F1
#
_cell.length_a   1.000
_cell.length_b   1.000
_cell.length_c   1.000
_cell.angle_alpha   90.00
_cell.angle_beta   90.00
_cell.angle_gamma   90.00
#
_symmetry.space_group_name_H-M   'P 1'
#
loop_
_entity.id
_entity.type
_entity.pdbx_description
1 polymer ?
#
loop_
_entity_poly.entity_id
_entity_poly.type
_entity_poly.pdbx_seq_one_letter_code
_entity_poly.pdbx_strand_id
1 'polypeptide(L)'
;MAGQVTWSGSTSLEATIELHQDDGSNWVKYADATFLLACRNPSNTSKSFVNRLEALFQQGANNKRARLNFIKEGLFDNPPKQEEGQIIHDMFVKTLDRSTLSFKSRIKPPNSVWMEDAKLKTHRNRFNKIFGGYIMRQAVELAWMNCYTYCGQDNFIQIRVSAEIYDPETRKNSHSNIFQFTFKTENEVPTVMPKKYEEAIMYLTARRHFLSSK
;
A
#
# COMPACT_ATOMS: atom_id res chain seq x y z
N MET A 1 -16.23 13.23 -15.07
CA MET A 1 -15.75 11.86 -14.78
C MET A 1 -16.34 10.91 -15.81
N ALA A 2 -15.54 10.02 -16.38
CA ALA A 2 -15.96 8.94 -17.27
C ALA A 2 -15.45 7.59 -16.73
N GLY A 3 -16.06 6.48 -17.12
CA GLY A 3 -15.62 5.16 -16.69
C GLY A 3 -15.99 4.05 -17.68
N GLN A 4 -15.10 3.08 -17.83
CA GLN A 4 -15.23 1.98 -18.79
C GLN A 4 -14.72 0.66 -18.20
N VAL A 5 -15.28 -0.46 -18.65
CA VAL A 5 -14.79 -1.80 -18.29
C VAL A 5 -13.66 -2.16 -19.25
N THR A 6 -12.45 -2.30 -18.72
CA THR A 6 -11.22 -2.51 -19.51
C THR A 6 -10.82 -3.98 -19.63
N TRP A 7 -11.33 -4.85 -18.74
CA TRP A 7 -11.18 -6.31 -18.86
C TRP A 7 -12.25 -7.09 -18.10
N SER A 8 -12.50 -8.32 -18.54
CA SER A 8 -13.47 -9.25 -17.97
C SER A 8 -12.88 -10.65 -17.76
N GLY A 9 -12.96 -11.15 -16.54
CA GLY A 9 -12.80 -12.57 -16.21
C GLY A 9 -14.14 -13.31 -16.23
N SER A 10 -14.15 -14.57 -15.80
CA SER A 10 -15.38 -15.36 -15.72
C SER A 10 -16.34 -14.93 -14.60
N THR A 11 -15.82 -14.30 -13.54
CA THR A 11 -16.60 -13.87 -12.35
C THR A 11 -16.09 -12.55 -11.76
N SER A 12 -15.40 -11.75 -12.57
CA SER A 12 -14.73 -10.52 -12.13
C SER A 12 -14.56 -9.54 -13.29
N LEU A 13 -14.57 -8.24 -13.01
CA LEU A 13 -14.35 -7.16 -13.97
C LEU A 13 -13.20 -6.27 -13.52
N GLU A 14 -12.47 -5.70 -14.47
CA GLU A 14 -11.56 -4.59 -14.23
C GLU A 14 -12.17 -3.35 -14.91
N ALA A 15 -12.39 -2.30 -14.14
CA ALA A 15 -13.03 -1.06 -14.59
C ALA A 15 -12.14 0.14 -14.27
N THR A 16 -11.87 0.96 -15.27
CA THR A 16 -11.04 2.16 -15.16
C THR A 16 -11.93 3.40 -15.22
N ILE A 17 -11.71 4.34 -14.31
CA ILE A 17 -12.44 5.59 -14.16
C ILE A 17 -11.46 6.74 -14.30
N GLU A 18 -11.80 7.73 -15.11
CA GLU A 18 -11.01 8.96 -15.29
C GLU A 18 -11.78 10.19 -14.82
N LEU A 19 -11.16 10.96 -13.94
CA LEU A 19 -11.63 12.26 -13.47
C LEU A 19 -10.93 13.36 -14.26
N HIS A 20 -11.70 13.98 -15.15
CA HIS A 20 -11.35 15.23 -15.80
C HIS A 20 -12.08 16.39 -15.10
N GLN A 21 -11.41 17.54 -15.00
CA GLN A 21 -11.94 18.80 -14.49
C GLN A 21 -11.60 19.91 -15.50
N ASP A 22 -12.51 20.86 -15.66
CA ASP A 22 -12.33 22.06 -16.48
C ASP A 22 -11.52 23.10 -15.69
N ASP A 23 -10.45 23.63 -16.28
CA ASP A 23 -9.64 24.73 -15.72
C ASP A 23 -10.08 26.14 -16.21
N GLY A 24 -11.14 26.20 -17.03
CA GLY A 24 -11.62 27.40 -17.71
C GLY A 24 -11.04 27.60 -19.12
N SER A 25 -10.10 26.74 -19.55
CA SER A 25 -9.54 26.70 -20.90
C SER A 25 -9.55 25.29 -21.50
N ASN A 26 -9.33 24.25 -20.69
CA ASN A 26 -9.24 22.85 -21.12
C ASN A 26 -9.78 21.87 -20.07
N TRP A 27 -10.18 20.68 -20.52
CA TRP A 27 -10.45 19.53 -19.65
C TRP A 27 -9.15 18.80 -19.29
N VAL A 28 -8.61 19.09 -18.11
CA VAL A 28 -7.39 18.46 -17.58
C VAL A 28 -7.73 17.16 -16.86
N LYS A 29 -6.95 16.09 -17.07
CA LYS A 29 -7.08 14.85 -16.29
C LYS A 29 -6.44 15.01 -14.91
N TYR A 30 -7.26 14.95 -13.86
CA TYR A 30 -6.83 15.09 -12.47
C TYR A 30 -6.54 13.75 -11.78
N ALA A 31 -7.23 12.68 -12.17
CA ALA A 31 -6.96 11.34 -11.65
C ALA A 31 -7.46 10.25 -12.60
N ASP A 32 -6.79 9.10 -12.60
CA ASP A 32 -7.35 7.84 -13.06
C ASP A 32 -7.27 6.77 -11.96
N ALA A 33 -8.22 5.84 -11.96
CA ALA A 33 -8.35 4.80 -10.96
C ALA A 33 -8.88 3.51 -11.60
N THR A 34 -8.18 2.40 -11.37
CA THR A 34 -8.57 1.07 -11.90
C THR A 34 -8.98 0.14 -10.77
N PHE A 35 -10.22 -0.35 -10.84
CA PHE A 35 -10.87 -1.17 -9.82
C PHE A 35 -11.03 -2.61 -10.31
N LEU A 36 -10.51 -3.58 -9.55
CA LEU A 36 -10.86 -4.99 -9.74
C LEU A 36 -12.11 -5.32 -8.90
N LEU A 37 -13.19 -5.67 -9.58
CA LEU A 37 -14.50 -5.97 -9.02
C LEU A 37 -14.77 -7.48 -9.10
N ALA A 38 -15.35 -8.05 -8.05
CA ALA A 38 -15.80 -9.45 -8.03
C ALA A 38 -17.32 -9.51 -8.19
N CYS A 39 -17.81 -10.19 -9.22
CA CYS A 39 -19.24 -10.27 -9.50
C CYS A 39 -19.91 -11.32 -8.62
N ARG A 40 -21.06 -10.97 -8.06
CA ARG A 40 -21.80 -11.74 -7.05
C ARG A 40 -23.25 -11.93 -7.50
N ASN A 41 -23.89 -13.01 -7.04
CA ASN A 41 -25.33 -13.17 -7.22
C ASN A 41 -26.11 -12.12 -6.39
N PRO A 42 -27.41 -11.86 -6.67
CA PRO A 42 -28.19 -10.86 -5.92
C PRO A 42 -28.23 -11.08 -4.41
N SER A 43 -28.19 -12.35 -3.97
CA SER A 43 -28.12 -12.73 -2.54
C SER A 43 -26.73 -12.56 -1.89
N ASN A 44 -25.71 -12.18 -2.68
CA ASN A 44 -24.29 -12.04 -2.29
C ASN A 44 -23.64 -13.31 -1.68
N THR A 45 -24.25 -14.48 -1.86
CA THR A 45 -23.74 -15.77 -1.35
C THR A 45 -22.68 -16.37 -2.26
N SER A 46 -22.86 -16.30 -3.58
CA SER A 46 -22.00 -16.94 -4.59
C SER A 46 -21.44 -15.94 -5.60
N LYS A 47 -20.47 -16.39 -6.41
CA LYS A 47 -19.94 -15.63 -7.54
C LYS A 47 -20.95 -15.66 -8.69
N SER A 48 -21.13 -14.54 -9.40
CA SER A 48 -21.90 -14.51 -10.66
C SER A 48 -20.99 -14.60 -11.87
N PHE A 49 -21.46 -15.26 -12.91
CA PHE A 49 -20.81 -15.26 -14.22
C PHE A 49 -20.84 -13.86 -14.87
N VAL A 50 -19.89 -13.59 -15.77
CA VAL A 50 -19.81 -12.38 -16.59
C VAL A 50 -19.38 -12.74 -18.01
N ASN A 51 -20.04 -12.13 -19.00
CA ASN A 51 -19.65 -12.26 -20.41
C ASN A 51 -18.26 -11.65 -20.66
N ARG A 52 -17.52 -12.19 -21.63
CA ARG A 52 -16.21 -11.66 -22.00
C ARG A 52 -16.36 -10.43 -22.90
N LEU A 53 -15.59 -9.39 -22.61
CA LEU A 53 -15.36 -8.22 -23.45
C LEU A 53 -14.08 -8.40 -24.26
N GLU A 54 -14.11 -7.96 -25.53
CA GLU A 54 -13.00 -8.10 -26.47
C GLU A 54 -12.15 -6.83 -26.58
N ALA A 55 -12.79 -5.65 -26.48
CA ALA A 55 -12.11 -4.36 -26.43
C ALA A 55 -11.23 -4.24 -25.18
N LEU A 56 -10.06 -3.58 -25.32
CA LEU A 56 -9.04 -3.32 -24.29
C LEU A 56 -8.46 -4.57 -23.56
N PHE A 57 -8.89 -5.79 -23.92
CA PHE A 57 -8.58 -7.04 -23.22
C PHE A 57 -7.07 -7.28 -22.99
N GLN A 58 -6.21 -6.86 -23.91
CA GLN A 58 -4.75 -7.01 -23.78
C GLN A 58 -4.18 -6.22 -22.59
N GLN A 59 -4.69 -5.00 -22.33
CA GLN A 59 -4.19 -4.15 -21.23
C GLN A 59 -4.54 -4.78 -19.88
N GLY A 60 -5.81 -5.16 -19.66
CA GLY A 60 -6.20 -5.82 -18.40
C GLY A 60 -5.64 -7.23 -18.24
N ALA A 61 -5.32 -7.93 -19.35
CA ALA A 61 -4.56 -9.19 -19.29
C ALA A 61 -3.12 -8.95 -18.79
N ASN A 62 -2.46 -7.87 -19.23
CA ASN A 62 -1.15 -7.44 -18.73
C ASN A 62 -1.23 -6.99 -17.27
N ASN A 63 -2.21 -6.18 -16.88
CA ASN A 63 -2.46 -5.78 -15.49
C ASN A 63 -2.64 -6.99 -14.58
N LYS A 64 -3.45 -7.97 -15.01
CA LYS A 64 -3.66 -9.24 -14.31
C LYS A 64 -2.35 -10.04 -14.17
N ARG A 65 -1.54 -10.12 -15.23
CA ARG A 65 -0.23 -10.80 -15.20
C ARG A 65 0.74 -10.10 -14.24
N ALA A 66 0.85 -8.78 -14.29
CA ALA A 66 1.70 -7.98 -13.39
C ALA A 66 1.28 -8.17 -11.93
N ARG A 67 -0.03 -8.05 -11.64
CA ARG A 67 -0.62 -8.27 -10.31
C ARG A 67 -0.35 -9.68 -9.77
N LEU A 68 -0.47 -10.72 -10.61
CA LEU A 68 -0.17 -12.10 -10.22
C LEU A 68 1.33 -12.33 -9.98
N ASN A 69 2.21 -11.71 -10.77
CA ASN A 69 3.66 -11.79 -10.58
C ASN A 69 4.09 -11.07 -9.30
N PHE A 70 3.57 -9.88 -9.03
CA PHE A 70 3.84 -9.13 -7.79
C PHE A 70 3.45 -9.93 -6.54
N ILE A 71 2.28 -10.61 -6.57
CA ILE A 71 1.86 -11.51 -5.49
C ILE A 71 2.81 -12.71 -5.37
N LYS A 72 3.18 -13.35 -6.49
CA LYS A 72 4.10 -14.51 -6.51
C LYS A 72 5.48 -14.20 -5.95
N GLU A 73 6.00 -13.00 -6.14
CA GLU A 73 7.29 -12.57 -5.59
C GLU A 73 7.21 -12.16 -4.10
N GLY A 74 6.03 -12.19 -3.48
CA GLY A 74 5.77 -11.67 -2.13
C GLY A 74 6.71 -12.20 -1.04
N LEU A 75 7.17 -11.28 -0.17
CA LEU A 75 8.14 -11.54 0.91
C LEU A 75 7.58 -12.36 2.10
N PHE A 76 6.35 -12.86 2.00
CA PHE A 76 5.80 -13.81 2.97
C PHE A 76 6.17 -15.25 2.61
N ASP A 77 6.13 -15.58 1.31
CA ASP A 77 6.41 -16.90 0.78
C ASP A 77 7.84 -17.03 0.21
N ASN A 78 8.50 -15.91 -0.09
CA ASN A 78 9.84 -15.84 -0.68
C ASN A 78 10.81 -15.01 0.19
N PRO A 79 12.11 -15.37 0.25
CA PRO A 79 13.11 -14.50 0.88
C PRO A 79 13.38 -13.22 0.05
N PRO A 80 13.97 -12.18 0.66
CA PRO A 80 14.54 -11.04 -0.07
C PRO A 80 15.56 -11.46 -1.13
N LYS A 81 15.65 -10.69 -2.22
CA LYS A 81 16.72 -10.82 -3.22
C LYS A 81 18.05 -10.35 -2.61
N GLN A 82 19.19 -10.78 -3.15
CA GLN A 82 20.51 -10.47 -2.56
C GLN A 82 20.75 -8.95 -2.40
N GLU A 83 20.36 -8.15 -3.41
CA GLU A 83 20.40 -6.69 -3.38
C GLU A 83 19.56 -6.09 -2.24
N GLU A 84 18.38 -6.67 -1.98
CA GLU A 84 17.47 -6.26 -0.90
C GLU A 84 18.01 -6.63 0.48
N GLY A 85 18.65 -7.81 0.58
CA GLY A 85 19.41 -8.22 1.75
C GLY A 85 20.55 -7.25 2.07
N GLN A 86 21.30 -6.79 1.05
CA GLN A 86 22.36 -5.80 1.22
C GLN A 86 21.81 -4.46 1.72
N ILE A 87 20.70 -3.96 1.17
CA ILE A 87 20.06 -2.71 1.62
C ILE A 87 19.70 -2.78 3.12
N ILE A 88 19.15 -3.90 3.58
CA ILE A 88 18.83 -4.11 5.01
C ILE A 88 20.09 -4.27 5.86
N HIS A 89 21.14 -4.93 5.36
CA HIS A 89 22.43 -5.03 6.03
C HIS A 89 23.08 -3.64 6.21
N ASP A 90 23.09 -2.81 5.17
CA ASP A 90 23.65 -1.45 5.20
C ASP A 90 22.89 -0.56 6.21
N MET A 91 21.56 -0.68 6.27
CA MET A 91 20.74 -0.01 7.28
C MET A 91 21.06 -0.50 8.69
N PHE A 92 21.25 -1.80 8.89
CA PHE A 92 21.66 -2.36 10.17
C PHE A 92 23.05 -1.83 10.58
N VAL A 93 24.06 -1.89 9.71
CA VAL A 93 25.42 -1.41 9.99
C VAL A 93 25.47 0.10 10.26
N LYS A 94 24.67 0.92 9.56
CA LYS A 94 24.53 2.36 9.84
C LYS A 94 23.98 2.67 11.24
N THR A 95 23.27 1.71 11.85
CA THR A 95 22.70 1.85 13.19
C THR A 95 23.52 1.17 14.29
N LEU A 96 24.63 0.50 13.98
CA LEU A 96 25.45 -0.15 15.00
C LEU A 96 26.27 0.87 15.80
N ASP A 97 26.17 0.78 17.11
CA ASP A 97 27.06 1.47 18.03
C ASP A 97 28.46 0.83 18.01
N ARG A 98 29.43 1.56 17.46
CA ARG A 98 30.82 1.10 17.34
C ARG A 98 31.60 1.19 18.67
N SER A 99 31.08 1.85 19.69
CA SER A 99 31.76 2.00 20.99
C SER A 99 31.64 0.76 21.88
N THR A 100 30.53 0.02 21.79
CA THR A 100 30.25 -1.16 22.63
C THR A 100 30.51 -2.50 21.93
N LEU A 101 30.92 -2.48 20.65
CA LEU A 101 31.16 -3.67 19.80
C LEU A 101 30.01 -4.70 19.82
N SER A 102 28.79 -4.26 20.08
CA SER A 102 27.64 -5.12 20.39
C SER A 102 26.54 -4.97 19.36
N PHE A 103 26.16 -6.08 18.71
CA PHE A 103 25.03 -6.13 17.76
C PHE A 103 23.67 -5.79 18.40
N LYS A 104 23.58 -5.72 19.73
CA LYS A 104 22.39 -5.26 20.47
C LYS A 104 22.36 -3.74 20.68
N SER A 105 23.50 -3.06 20.68
CA SER A 105 23.54 -1.60 20.86
C SER A 105 23.28 -0.92 19.53
N ARG A 106 22.20 -0.12 19.47
CA ARG A 106 21.68 0.49 18.24
C ARG A 106 21.53 1.99 18.42
N ILE A 107 22.39 2.77 17.77
CA ILE A 107 22.26 4.23 17.68
C ILE A 107 21.34 4.62 16.53
N LYS A 108 20.63 5.74 16.69
CA LYS A 108 19.77 6.31 15.65
C LYS A 108 20.60 7.27 14.78
N PRO A 109 20.73 7.05 13.46
CA PRO A 109 21.45 7.97 12.56
C PRO A 109 20.87 9.40 12.57
N PRO A 110 21.65 10.40 12.14
CA PRO A 110 21.12 11.73 11.83
C PRO A 110 19.93 11.64 10.86
N ASN A 111 18.99 12.57 10.97
CA ASN A 111 17.82 12.72 10.08
C ASN A 111 16.98 11.43 9.89
N SER A 112 16.84 10.63 10.95
CA SER A 112 16.14 9.34 10.91
C SER A 112 15.17 9.13 12.08
N VAL A 113 14.19 8.25 11.87
CA VAL A 113 13.20 7.81 12.87
C VAL A 113 13.14 6.27 12.88
N TRP A 114 12.82 5.66 14.03
CA TRP A 114 12.63 4.20 14.06
C TRP A 114 11.24 3.83 13.54
N MET A 115 11.12 2.68 12.87
CA MET A 115 9.82 2.25 12.31
C MET A 115 8.75 2.02 13.39
N GLU A 116 9.14 1.62 14.60
CA GLU A 116 8.20 1.51 15.74
C GLU A 116 7.70 2.87 16.24
N ASP A 117 8.54 3.92 16.20
CA ASP A 117 8.16 5.28 16.60
C ASP A 117 7.21 5.94 15.58
N ALA A 118 7.36 5.59 14.29
CA ALA A 118 6.53 6.08 13.18
C ALA A 118 5.16 5.35 13.04
N LYS A 119 4.83 4.46 13.97
CA LYS A 119 3.66 3.56 13.90
C LYS A 119 2.44 4.13 14.61
N LEU A 120 1.77 5.10 14.00
CA LEU A 120 0.49 5.62 14.48
C LEU A 120 -0.61 4.52 14.49
N LYS A 121 -1.41 4.48 15.55
CA LYS A 121 -2.61 3.64 15.69
C LYS A 121 -3.82 4.51 16.00
N THR A 122 -4.95 4.27 15.33
CA THR A 122 -6.18 5.05 15.52
C THR A 122 -7.40 4.14 15.67
N HIS A 123 -8.08 4.24 16.81
CA HIS A 123 -9.17 3.35 17.21
C HIS A 123 -10.52 3.71 16.55
N ARG A 124 -10.59 3.70 15.21
CA ARG A 124 -11.80 4.05 14.43
C ARG A 124 -12.17 3.03 13.35
N ASN A 125 -12.43 1.79 13.78
CA ASN A 125 -13.29 0.88 13.02
C ASN A 125 -14.18 0.08 13.99
N ARG A 126 -15.51 0.25 13.89
CA ARG A 126 -16.50 -0.34 14.82
C ARG A 126 -17.76 -0.89 14.11
N PHE A 127 -17.85 -0.79 12.78
CA PHE A 127 -19.06 -1.18 12.03
C PHE A 127 -18.76 -2.26 11.00
N ASN A 128 -19.57 -3.32 11.01
CA ASN A 128 -19.19 -4.61 10.43
C ASN A 128 -19.52 -4.77 8.92
N LYS A 129 -20.04 -3.73 8.26
CA LYS A 129 -20.23 -3.62 6.81
C LYS A 129 -20.07 -2.15 6.40
N ILE A 130 -18.92 -1.80 5.81
CA ILE A 130 -18.59 -0.44 5.37
C ILE A 130 -18.26 -0.46 3.88
N PHE A 131 -18.75 0.51 3.12
CA PHE A 131 -18.38 0.69 1.71
C PHE A 131 -16.88 0.96 1.56
N GLY A 132 -16.23 0.31 0.59
CA GLY A 132 -14.78 0.44 0.37
C GLY A 132 -14.30 1.88 0.23
N GLY A 133 -15.10 2.78 -0.36
CA GLY A 133 -14.81 4.21 -0.46
C GLY A 133 -14.65 4.93 0.88
N TYR A 134 -15.43 4.56 1.92
CA TYR A 134 -15.28 5.14 3.26
C TYR A 134 -13.99 4.65 3.92
N ILE A 135 -13.66 3.35 3.79
CA ILE A 135 -12.42 2.79 4.35
C ILE A 135 -11.20 3.42 3.65
N MET A 136 -11.25 3.56 2.32
CA MET A 136 -10.22 4.27 1.54
C MET A 136 -10.08 5.73 1.99
N ARG A 137 -11.18 6.46 2.19
CA ARG A 137 -11.15 7.83 2.71
C ARG A 137 -10.48 7.91 4.08
N GLN A 138 -10.90 7.09 5.04
CA GLN A 138 -10.28 7.06 6.37
C GLN A 138 -8.79 6.68 6.28
N ALA A 139 -8.42 5.73 5.42
CA ALA A 139 -7.03 5.34 5.23
C ALA A 139 -6.18 6.46 4.61
N VAL A 140 -6.70 7.24 3.65
CA VAL A 140 -6.03 8.44 3.11
C VAL A 140 -5.88 9.52 4.18
N GLU A 141 -6.95 9.84 4.94
CA GLU A 141 -6.90 10.84 6.02
C GLU A 141 -5.84 10.46 7.08
N LEU A 142 -5.80 9.19 7.51
CA LEU A 142 -4.80 8.68 8.45
C LEU A 142 -3.38 8.72 7.89
N ALA A 143 -3.21 8.38 6.62
CA ALA A 143 -1.90 8.40 5.98
C ALA A 143 -1.40 9.84 5.76
N TRP A 144 -2.27 10.80 5.43
CA TRP A 144 -1.94 12.22 5.36
C TRP A 144 -1.51 12.78 6.72
N MET A 145 -2.21 12.45 7.80
CA MET A 145 -1.81 12.84 9.16
C MET A 145 -0.45 12.25 9.55
N ASN A 146 -0.16 11.01 9.15
CA ASN A 146 1.15 10.39 9.37
C ASN A 146 2.24 11.08 8.52
N CYS A 147 1.97 11.37 7.24
CA CYS A 147 2.84 12.15 6.35
C CYS A 147 3.23 13.50 6.97
N TYR A 148 2.24 14.26 7.44
CA TYR A 148 2.44 15.57 8.08
C TYR A 148 3.28 15.52 9.37
N THR A 149 3.36 14.37 10.04
CA THR A 149 4.08 14.20 11.31
C THR A 149 5.59 13.94 11.12
N TYR A 150 6.04 13.54 9.92
CA TYR A 150 7.42 13.07 9.70
C TYR A 150 8.02 13.56 8.35
N CYS A 151 8.66 14.75 8.32
CA CYS A 151 9.33 15.32 7.11
C CYS A 151 10.79 15.87 7.32
N GLY A 152 11.84 15.11 6.93
CA GLY A 152 13.23 15.49 6.53
C GLY A 152 14.22 14.27 6.42
N GLN A 153 14.72 13.59 5.35
CA GLN A 153 15.18 13.77 3.91
C GLN A 153 14.73 12.76 2.79
N ASP A 154 14.48 13.31 1.56
CA ASP A 154 14.03 12.68 0.27
C ASP A 154 12.50 12.82 -0.05
N ASN A 155 12.08 13.09 -1.29
CA ASN A 155 10.76 13.71 -1.60
C ASN A 155 9.50 12.80 -1.57
N PHE A 156 9.56 11.55 -1.09
CA PHE A 156 8.42 10.60 -1.14
C PHE A 156 8.25 9.78 0.15
N ILE A 157 7.04 9.79 0.73
CA ILE A 157 6.67 8.95 1.88
C ILE A 157 5.77 7.79 1.44
N GLN A 158 6.24 6.55 1.67
CA GLN A 158 5.45 5.34 1.50
C GLN A 158 4.76 4.97 2.81
N ILE A 159 3.42 4.96 2.84
CA ILE A 159 2.63 4.76 4.05
C ILE A 159 1.70 3.55 3.89
N ARG A 160 1.90 2.53 4.73
CA ARG A 160 1.04 1.36 4.83
C ARG A 160 0.01 1.56 5.94
N VAL A 161 -1.28 1.61 5.59
CA VAL A 161 -2.38 1.61 6.57
C VAL A 161 -3.00 0.22 6.61
N SER A 162 -3.05 -0.39 7.80
CA SER A 162 -3.75 -1.66 8.02
C SER A 162 -5.09 -1.41 8.70
N ALA A 163 -6.17 -1.89 8.09
CA ALA A 163 -7.52 -1.85 8.65
C ALA A 163 -7.83 -3.18 9.33
N GLU A 164 -7.82 -3.17 10.65
CA GLU A 164 -8.24 -4.29 11.50
C GLU A 164 -9.73 -4.15 11.87
N ILE A 165 -10.41 -5.29 12.03
CA ILE A 165 -11.74 -5.42 12.62
C ILE A 165 -11.57 -6.19 13.93
N TYR A 166 -12.01 -5.60 15.04
CA TYR A 166 -12.10 -6.29 16.32
C TYR A 166 -13.49 -6.91 16.47
N ASP A 167 -13.53 -8.23 16.62
CA ASP A 167 -14.72 -8.98 16.99
C ASP A 167 -14.86 -8.97 18.53
N PRO A 168 -15.94 -8.38 19.10
CA PRO A 168 -16.13 -8.30 20.54
C PRO A 168 -16.55 -9.64 21.18
N GLU A 169 -17.12 -10.57 20.40
CA GLU A 169 -17.60 -11.86 20.90
C GLU A 169 -16.44 -12.85 20.98
N THR A 170 -15.68 -13.05 19.90
CA THR A 170 -14.49 -13.92 19.92
C THR A 170 -13.24 -13.25 20.50
N ARG A 171 -13.29 -11.94 20.74
CA ARG A 171 -12.17 -11.07 21.20
C ARG A 171 -10.95 -11.08 20.28
N LYS A 172 -11.14 -11.36 18.99
CA LYS A 172 -10.06 -11.47 17.99
C LYS A 172 -10.01 -10.25 17.06
N ASN A 173 -8.80 -9.82 16.72
CA ASN A 173 -8.57 -8.92 15.60
C ASN A 173 -8.43 -9.71 14.30
N SER A 174 -9.12 -9.28 13.25
CA SER A 174 -8.97 -9.78 11.88
C SER A 174 -8.50 -8.65 10.97
N HIS A 175 -7.49 -8.90 10.15
CA HIS A 175 -7.09 -7.96 9.10
C HIS A 175 -8.14 -7.95 7.98
N SER A 176 -8.73 -6.79 7.67
CA SER A 176 -9.74 -6.64 6.62
C SER A 176 -9.14 -6.12 5.32
N ASN A 177 -8.35 -5.05 5.40
CA ASN A 177 -7.77 -4.38 4.24
C ASN A 177 -6.39 -3.81 4.57
N ILE A 178 -5.53 -3.77 3.56
CA ILE A 178 -4.23 -3.08 3.63
C ILE A 178 -4.23 -2.06 2.50
N PHE A 179 -3.94 -0.81 2.82
CA PHE A 179 -3.77 0.27 1.87
C PHE A 179 -2.29 0.67 1.84
N GLN A 180 -1.82 1.03 0.65
CA GLN A 180 -0.46 1.50 0.40
C GLN A 180 -0.59 2.85 -0.31
N PHE A 181 -0.04 3.89 0.29
CA PHE A 181 -0.08 5.25 -0.25
C PHE A 181 1.33 5.78 -0.47
N THR A 182 1.49 6.57 -1.53
CA THR A 182 2.72 7.25 -1.87
C THR A 182 2.43 8.74 -1.88
N PHE A 183 2.92 9.48 -0.89
CA PHE A 183 2.82 10.94 -0.87
C PHE A 183 4.10 11.55 -1.41
N LYS A 184 3.97 12.56 -2.28
CA LYS A 184 5.09 13.43 -2.66
C LYS A 184 5.04 14.69 -1.79
N THR A 185 6.20 15.14 -1.34
CA THR A 185 6.39 16.40 -0.63
C THR A 185 7.51 17.19 -1.31
N GLU A 186 7.49 18.51 -1.19
CA GLU A 186 8.58 19.40 -1.64
C GLU A 186 9.71 19.42 -0.61
N ASN A 187 9.34 19.34 0.67
CA ASN A 187 10.26 19.09 1.77
C ASN A 187 10.73 17.63 1.78
N GLU A 188 11.93 17.48 2.30
CA GLU A 188 12.66 16.30 2.77
C GLU A 188 11.79 15.35 3.69
N VAL A 189 12.05 14.01 3.82
CA VAL A 189 11.32 13.02 4.70
C VAL A 189 12.19 12.03 5.54
N PRO A 190 12.07 11.87 6.88
CA PRO A 190 13.11 11.22 7.68
C PRO A 190 13.22 9.73 7.37
N THR A 191 14.47 9.27 7.24
CA THR A 191 14.71 7.87 6.86
C THR A 191 14.16 6.96 7.97
N VAL A 192 13.16 6.14 7.62
CA VAL A 192 12.55 5.20 8.54
C VAL A 192 13.43 3.96 8.68
N MET A 193 14.10 3.83 9.83
CA MET A 193 15.07 2.77 10.10
C MET A 193 14.39 1.56 10.77
N PRO A 194 14.55 0.34 10.23
CA PRO A 194 14.10 -0.88 10.88
C PRO A 194 15.08 -1.32 11.98
N LYS A 195 14.57 -1.65 13.17
CA LYS A 195 15.32 -2.35 14.22
C LYS A 195 15.22 -3.86 14.05
N LYS A 196 14.04 -4.37 13.71
CA LYS A 196 13.63 -5.78 13.70
C LYS A 196 13.50 -6.34 12.28
N TYR A 197 13.54 -7.67 12.14
CA TYR A 197 13.34 -8.35 10.86
C TYR A 197 11.93 -8.09 10.26
N GLU A 198 10.88 -8.06 11.09
CA GLU A 198 9.52 -7.73 10.63
C GLU A 198 9.43 -6.31 10.01
N GLU A 199 10.15 -5.35 10.59
CA GLU A 199 10.22 -3.97 10.11
C GLU A 199 11.06 -3.88 8.81
N ALA A 200 12.13 -4.67 8.70
CA ALA A 200 12.93 -4.77 7.48
C ALA A 200 12.13 -5.39 6.30
N ILE A 201 11.36 -6.45 6.55
CA ILE A 201 10.46 -7.02 5.53
C ILE A 201 9.33 -6.06 5.18
N MET A 202 8.79 -5.31 6.14
CA MET A 202 7.84 -4.22 5.84
C MET A 202 8.48 -3.11 5.00
N TYR A 203 9.73 -2.71 5.28
CA TYR A 203 10.47 -1.72 4.50
C TYR A 203 10.68 -2.18 3.05
N LEU A 204 11.14 -3.42 2.85
CA LEU A 204 11.33 -3.98 1.50
C LEU A 204 10.01 -4.12 0.74
N THR A 205 8.93 -4.55 1.42
CA THR A 205 7.59 -4.61 0.83
C THR A 205 7.11 -3.23 0.38
N ALA A 206 7.33 -2.20 1.21
CA ALA A 206 7.02 -0.80 0.90
C ALA A 206 7.84 -0.29 -0.31
N ARG A 207 9.15 -0.55 -0.32
CA ARG A 207 10.06 -0.21 -1.44
C ARG A 207 9.65 -0.88 -2.76
N ARG A 208 9.24 -2.16 -2.73
CA ARG A 208 8.73 -2.87 -3.91
C ARG A 208 7.45 -2.25 -4.44
N HIS A 209 6.50 -1.90 -3.57
CA HIS A 209 5.29 -1.18 -3.98
C HIS A 209 5.63 0.15 -4.66
N PHE A 210 6.47 0.98 -4.03
CA PHE A 210 6.92 2.27 -4.56
C PHE A 210 7.58 2.17 -5.94
N LEU A 211 8.45 1.18 -6.13
CA LEU A 211 9.11 0.92 -7.43
C LEU A 211 8.15 0.35 -8.49
N SER A 212 7.04 -0.28 -8.08
CA SER A 212 5.98 -0.74 -9.00
C SER A 212 4.90 0.32 -9.31
N SER A 213 5.00 1.50 -8.70
CA SER A 213 4.07 2.63 -8.88
C SER A 213 4.77 3.90 -9.41
N LYS A 214 5.94 3.74 -10.04
CA LYS A 214 6.64 4.74 -10.83
C LYS A 214 6.62 4.36 -12.30
#